data_AF-A0A3P8L1Z7-F1
#
_entry.id   AF-A0A3P8L1Z7-F1
#
_cell.length_a   1.000
_cell.length_b   1.000
_cell.length_c   1.000
_cell.angle_alpha   90.00
_cell.angle_beta   90.00
_cell.angle_gamma   90.00
#
_symmetry.space_group_name_H-M   'P 1'
#
loop_
_entity.id
_entity.type
_entity.pdbx_description
1 polymer ?
#
loop_
_entity_poly.entity_id
_entity_poly.type
_entity_poly.pdbx_seq_one_letter_code
_entity_poly.pdbx_strand_id
1 'polypeptide(L)' 'MIGGASVINGHMEICDKVTVTGMGMVMRPITEPGVYSSGIPLQPNKVWRKTAALVMNIDDMSKRLKAVERKVNQQD' A
#
# COMPACT_ATOMS: atom_id res chain seq x y z
N MET A 1 -6.60 5.33 18.80
CA MET A 1 -6.18 3.96 19.20
C MET A 1 -5.01 3.54 18.34
N ILE A 2 -3.92 3.04 18.92
CA ILE A 2 -2.74 2.59 18.17
C ILE A 2 -2.59 1.08 18.36
N GLY A 3 -2.67 0.34 17.26
CA GLY A 3 -2.51 -1.12 17.24
C GLY A 3 -1.07 -1.54 17.53
N GLY A 4 -0.92 -2.76 18.06
CA GLY A 4 0.40 -3.32 18.41
C GLY A 4 1.35 -3.39 17.23
N ALA A 5 2.65 -3.22 17.49
CA ALA A 5 3.73 -3.21 16.49
C ALA A 5 3.56 -2.16 15.37
N SER A 6 2.79 -1.10 15.61
CA SER A 6 2.77 0.05 14.70
C SER A 6 4.09 0.83 14.80
N VAL A 7 4.52 1.39 13.67
CA VAL A 7 5.65 2.29 13.57
C VAL A 7 5.12 3.63 13.06
N ILE A 8 5.33 4.69 13.83
CA ILE A 8 4.84 6.03 13.55
C ILE A 8 6.06 6.95 13.45
N ASN A 9 6.16 7.69 12.33
CA ASN A 9 7.22 8.68 12.15
C ASN A 9 7.10 9.82 13.18
N GLY A 10 8.23 10.47 13.49
CA GLY A 10 8.26 11.71 14.25
C GLY A 10 7.84 12.94 13.44
N HIS A 11 7.79 14.11 14.09
CA HIS A 11 7.49 15.41 13.46
C HIS A 11 6.19 15.44 12.64
N MET A 12 5.14 14.83 13.17
CA MET A 12 3.81 14.83 12.55
C MET A 12 2.71 14.80 13.61
N GLU A 13 1.51 15.18 13.18
CA GLU A 13 0.31 15.13 13.99
C GLU A 13 -0.66 14.08 13.44
N ILE A 14 -1.41 13.47 14.35
CA ILE A 14 -2.51 12.54 14.06
C ILE A 14 -3.74 13.13 14.75
N CYS A 15 -4.80 13.40 13.98
CA CYS A 15 -6.01 14.02 14.52
C CYS A 15 -6.76 13.09 15.48
N ASP A 16 -7.75 13.67 16.16
CA ASP A 16 -8.61 12.92 17.07
C ASP A 16 -9.36 11.78 16.37
N LYS A 17 -9.73 10.76 17.15
CA LYS A 17 -10.54 9.60 16.72
C LYS A 17 -9.93 8.77 15.57
N VAL A 18 -8.60 8.76 15.45
CA VAL A 18 -7.88 7.84 14.56
C VAL A 18 -7.62 6.50 15.24
N THR A 19 -7.85 5.41 14.49
CA THR A 19 -7.41 4.06 14.83
C THR A 19 -6.40 3.57 13.81
N VAL A 20 -5.18 3.28 14.24
CA VAL A 20 -4.17 2.59 13.43
C VAL A 20 -4.25 1.09 13.77
N THR A 21 -4.47 0.21 12.79
CA THR A 21 -4.51 -1.25 13.05
C THR A 21 -3.12 -1.79 13.40
N GLY A 22 -3.04 -3.06 13.84
CA GLY A 22 -1.75 -3.70 14.12
C GLY A 22 -0.81 -3.68 12.92
N MET A 23 0.50 -3.56 13.19
CA MET A 23 1.56 -3.40 12.17
C MET A 23 1.36 -2.20 11.23
N GLY A 24 0.70 -1.13 11.69
CA GLY A 24 0.55 0.10 10.92
C GLY A 24 1.89 0.85 10.72
N MET A 25 2.23 1.22 9.49
CA MET A 25 3.40 2.03 9.14
C MET A 25 2.95 3.44 8.75
N VAL A 26 2.90 4.35 9.73
CA VAL A 26 2.37 5.72 9.57
C VAL A 26 3.50 6.67 9.17
N MET A 27 3.60 6.93 7.86
CA MET A 27 4.69 7.73 7.28
C MET A 27 4.31 9.21 7.04
N ARG A 28 3.04 9.58 7.21
CA ARG A 28 2.49 10.92 6.91
C ARG A 28 1.49 11.34 8.00
N PRO A 29 1.27 12.65 8.22
CA PRO A 29 0.21 13.13 9.11
C PRO A 29 -1.15 12.56 8.73
N ILE A 30 -2.01 12.34 9.72
CA ILE A 30 -3.40 11.90 9.53
C ILE A 30 -4.32 13.02 9.98
N THR A 31 -5.04 13.62 9.04
CA THR A 31 -5.89 14.80 9.30
C THR A 31 -7.37 14.49 9.40
N GLU A 32 -7.78 13.27 9.05
CA GLU A 32 -9.17 12.84 9.08
C GLU A 32 -9.38 11.69 10.07
N PRO A 33 -10.47 11.71 10.87
CA PRO A 33 -10.78 10.61 11.76
C PRO A 33 -11.12 9.35 10.97
N GLY A 34 -10.74 8.18 11.49
CA GLY A 34 -11.01 6.92 10.79
C GLY A 34 -10.10 5.77 11.21
N VAL A 35 -10.20 4.67 10.46
CA VAL A 35 -9.39 3.47 10.64
C VAL A 35 -8.39 3.35 9.50
N TYR A 36 -7.11 3.24 9.83
CA TYR A 36 -5.99 3.17 8.90
C TYR A 36 -5.21 1.87 9.09
N SER A 37 -4.84 1.24 7.98
CA SER A 37 -4.20 -0.08 7.97
C SER A 37 -3.04 -0.10 6.96
N SER A 38 -2.04 -0.94 7.21
CA SER A 38 -0.96 -1.20 6.25
C SER A 38 -0.40 -2.61 6.41
N GLY A 39 0.41 -3.02 5.42
CA GLY A 39 1.06 -4.33 5.41
C GLY A 39 0.28 -5.36 4.59
N ILE A 40 1.02 -6.32 4.04
CA ILE A 40 0.44 -7.46 3.31
C ILE A 40 0.36 -8.64 4.29
N PRO A 41 -0.81 -9.27 4.46
CA PRO A 41 -0.94 -10.44 5.34
C PRO A 41 -0.03 -11.60 4.95
N LEU A 42 0.17 -12.53 5.88
CA LEU A 42 0.97 -13.71 5.65
C LEU A 42 0.40 -14.57 4.52
N GLN A 43 1.28 -15.12 3.68
CA GLN A 43 0.96 -16.07 2.62
C GLN A 43 1.93 -17.26 2.67
N PRO A 44 1.57 -18.45 2.17
CA PRO A 44 2.53 -19.55 1.99
C PRO A 44 3.76 -19.09 1.20
N ASN A 45 4.96 -19.53 1.58
CA ASN A 45 6.21 -18.95 1.07
C ASN A 45 6.30 -18.89 -0.46
N LYS A 46 5.89 -19.96 -1.16
CA LYS A 46 5.87 -20.01 -2.63
C LYS A 46 4.98 -18.93 -3.23
N VAL A 47 3.84 -18.65 -2.62
CA VAL A 47 2.89 -17.60 -3.05
C VAL A 47 3.47 -16.24 -2.72
N TRP A 48 3.96 -16.03 -1.49
CA TRP A 48 4.55 -14.77 -1.05
C TRP A 48 5.69 -14.32 -1.96
N ARG A 49 6.63 -15.22 -2.32
CA ARG A 49 7.75 -14.90 -3.21
C ARG A 49 7.28 -14.41 -4.57
N LYS A 50 6.21 -15.02 -5.11
CA LYS A 50 5.60 -14.59 -6.38
C LYS A 50 4.96 -13.21 -6.25
N THR A 51 4.16 -12.98 -5.20
CA THR A 51 3.53 -11.68 -4.94
C THR A 51 4.58 -10.58 -4.81
N ALA A 52 5.64 -10.81 -4.01
CA ALA A 52 6.69 -9.83 -3.79
C ALA A 52 7.41 -9.45 -5.10
N ALA A 53 7.78 -10.42 -5.93
CA ALA A 53 8.42 -10.18 -7.22
C ALA A 53 7.53 -9.39 -8.19
N LEU A 54 6.21 -9.62 -8.18
CA LEU A 54 5.26 -8.88 -9.00
C LEU A 54 5.10 -7.43 -8.52
N VAL A 55 5.02 -7.21 -7.22
CA VAL A 55 4.92 -5.86 -6.64
C VAL A 55 6.18 -5.04 -6.94
N MET A 56 7.37 -5.64 -6.86
CA MET A 56 8.62 -4.95 -7.23
C MET A 56 8.68 -4.54 -8.71
N ASN A 57 7.98 -5.27 -9.59
CA ASN A 57 7.92 -5.01 -11.03
C ASN A 57 6.61 -4.33 -11.49
N ILE A 58 5.85 -3.73 -10.57
CA ILE A 58 4.54 -3.13 -10.90
C ILE A 58 4.64 -1.98 -11.91
N ASP A 59 5.76 -1.25 -11.95
CA ASP A 59 6.01 -0.20 -12.93
C ASP A 59 6.14 -0.74 -14.36
N ASP A 60 6.84 -1.87 -14.56
CA ASP A 60 6.92 -2.53 -15.87
C ASP A 60 5.52 -2.98 -16.33
N MET A 61 4.75 -3.58 -15.41
CA MET A 61 3.37 -3.97 -15.69
C MET A 61 2.51 -2.77 -16.10
N SER A 62 2.64 -1.64 -15.41
CA SER A 62 1.93 -0.40 -15.75
C SER A 62 2.32 0.14 -17.14
N LYS A 63 3.61 0.15 -17.46
CA LYS A 63 4.11 0.57 -18.79
C LYS A 63 3.57 -0.32 -19.90
N ARG A 64 3.58 -1.65 -19.70
CA ARG A 64 3.04 -2.62 -20.65
C ARG A 64 1.54 -2.46 -20.85
N LEU A 65 0.78 -2.23 -19.77
CA LEU A 65 -0.66 -1.99 -19.86
C LEU A 65 -0.96 -0.72 -20.67
N LYS A 66 -0.29 0.40 -20.39
CA LYS A 66 -0.43 1.65 -21.16
C LYS A 66 -0.10 1.46 -22.64
N ALA A 67 0.92 0.67 -22.95
CA ALA A 67 1.29 0.39 -24.34
C ALA A 67 0.22 -0.44 -25.06
N VAL A 68 -0.44 -1.36 -24.37
CA VAL A 68 -1.56 -2.14 -24.91
C VAL A 68 -2.77 -1.23 -25.11
N GLU A 69 -3.18 -0.44 -24.11
CA GLU A 69 -4.29 0.50 -24.20
C GLU A 69 -4.11 1.49 -25.35
N ARG A 70 -2.90 2.03 -25.53
CA ARG A 70 -2.58 2.91 -26.65
C ARG A 70 -2.78 2.23 -28.01
N LYS A 71 -2.39 0.96 -28.15
CA LYS A 71 -2.56 0.21 -29.41
C LYS A 71 -4.02 -0.07 -29.71
N VAL A 72 -4.80 -0.43 -28.68
CA VAL A 72 -6.24 -0.68 -28.81
C VAL A 72 -6.96 0.60 -29.25
N ASN A 73 -6.72 1.72 -28.56
CA ASN A 73 -7.36 3.01 -28.88
C ASN A 73 -6.88 3.66 -30.19
N GLN A 74 -5.81 3.15 -30.81
CA GLN A 74 -5.32 3.59 -32.13
C GLN A 74 -5.85 2.74 -33.29
N GLN A 75 -6.52 1.62 -32.99
CA GLN A 75 -7.11 0.71 -33.97
C GLN A 75 -8.60 0.98 -34.22
N ASP A 76 -9.20 1.90 -33.47
CA ASP A 76 -10.48 2.56 -33.76
C ASP A 76 -10.24 3.88 -34.54
#